data_AF-M6YLP7-F1
#
_entry.id   AF-M6YLP7-F1
#
_cell.length_a   1.000
_cell.length_b   1.000
_cell.length_c   1.000
_cell.angle_alpha   90.00
_cell.angle_beta   90.00
_cell.angle_gamma   90.00
#
_symmetry.space_group_name_H-M   'P 1'
#
loop_
_entity.id
_entity.type
_entity.pdbx_description
1 polymer ?
#
loop_
_entity_poly.entity_id
_entity_poly.type
_entity_poly.pdbx_seq_one_letter_code
_entity_poly.pdbx_strand_id
1 'polypeptide(L)'
;MKHTFKFSFLIFIFWFVQCSWVQERNSFFWPTNRNLIYNSEEIAYFHISPSKVDLFETLIAPGPFTHPTQLTPEQWKDLLGNLKYIKKSSLGFFTDYTFSDGELENIARDLPYVLKSLPEDKILVLISKYDDVQSVISLEERTTALIWGEKDKINLVFGKIKREIVDKSVGLDFALWTDIKAISLAHVSDGTEIADNGTVQFQTVRNILNRKWVIFNSEQLDQYKFKPRKRNETRKLTDENDRPGG
;
A
#
# COMPACT_ATOMS: atom_id res chain seq x y z
N MET A 1 -38.40 -54.13 -12.70
CA MET A 1 -37.82 -52.94 -13.38
C MET A 1 -38.33 -51.72 -12.62
N LYS A 2 -37.47 -50.96 -11.90
CA LYS A 2 -36.65 -49.84 -12.40
C LYS A 2 -37.56 -48.77 -13.07
N HIS A 3 -37.64 -47.50 -12.66
CA HIS A 3 -36.64 -46.62 -12.09
C HIS A 3 -37.24 -45.55 -11.15
N THR A 4 -36.54 -45.35 -10.04
CA THR A 4 -36.55 -44.18 -9.15
C THR A 4 -35.70 -43.02 -9.72
N PHE A 5 -35.86 -41.86 -9.11
CA PHE A 5 -34.99 -40.66 -9.09
C PHE A 5 -35.10 -39.65 -10.25
N LYS A 6 -35.45 -38.40 -9.89
CA LYS A 6 -34.68 -37.16 -10.14
C LYS A 6 -35.50 -35.93 -9.73
N PHE A 7 -35.65 -35.67 -8.43
CA PHE A 7 -36.13 -34.36 -7.96
C PHE A 7 -35.27 -33.73 -6.86
N SER A 8 -34.42 -34.51 -6.18
CA SER A 8 -33.48 -33.99 -5.16
C SER A 8 -32.22 -33.30 -5.72
N PHE A 9 -31.98 -33.32 -7.03
CA PHE A 9 -30.72 -32.78 -7.59
C PHE A 9 -30.72 -31.26 -7.76
N LEU A 10 -31.88 -30.63 -7.93
CA LEU A 10 -31.98 -29.17 -8.13
C LEU A 10 -31.80 -28.37 -6.83
N ILE A 11 -32.22 -28.92 -5.68
CA ILE A 11 -32.05 -28.26 -4.37
C ILE A 11 -30.58 -28.26 -3.94
N PHE A 12 -29.83 -29.32 -4.26
CA PHE A 12 -28.39 -29.40 -3.98
C PHE A 12 -27.57 -28.38 -4.78
N ILE A 13 -27.93 -28.11 -6.03
CA ILE A 13 -27.25 -27.10 -6.85
C ILE A 13 -27.48 -25.70 -6.28
N PHE A 14 -28.68 -25.39 -5.77
CA PHE A 14 -28.95 -24.08 -5.17
C PHE A 14 -28.18 -23.85 -3.86
N TRP A 15 -27.99 -24.91 -3.05
CA TRP A 15 -27.14 -24.85 -1.87
C TRP A 15 -25.65 -24.70 -2.20
N PHE A 16 -25.16 -25.38 -3.25
CA PHE A 16 -23.77 -25.21 -3.69
C PHE A 16 -23.51 -23.84 -4.34
N VAL A 17 -24.46 -23.27 -5.07
CA VAL A 17 -24.31 -21.91 -5.62
C VAL A 17 -24.32 -20.87 -4.49
N GLN A 18 -25.08 -21.07 -3.42
CA GLN A 18 -25.00 -20.23 -2.22
C GLN A 18 -23.68 -20.42 -1.46
N CYS A 19 -23.08 -21.61 -1.46
CA CYS A 19 -21.74 -21.82 -0.88
C CYS A 19 -20.61 -21.17 -1.70
N SER A 20 -20.73 -21.06 -3.02
CA SER A 20 -19.76 -20.33 -3.85
C SER A 20 -19.85 -18.80 -3.69
N TRP A 21 -20.96 -18.28 -3.16
CA TRP A 21 -21.13 -16.85 -2.85
C TRP A 21 -20.75 -16.49 -1.40
N VAL A 22 -20.32 -17.47 -0.58
CA VAL A 22 -20.02 -17.29 0.84
C VAL A 22 -18.51 -17.26 1.15
N GLN A 23 -17.65 -17.06 0.14
CA GLN A 23 -16.19 -16.99 0.40
C GLN A 23 -15.45 -15.87 -0.34
N GLU A 24 -16.08 -14.72 -0.49
CA GLU A 24 -15.37 -13.43 -0.54
C GLU A 24 -15.81 -12.52 0.60
N ARG A 25 -15.96 -13.07 1.81
CA ARG A 25 -15.75 -12.24 3.01
C ARG A 25 -14.24 -12.04 3.19
N ASN A 26 -13.65 -11.29 2.27
CA ASN A 26 -12.41 -10.59 2.54
C ASN A 26 -12.73 -9.70 3.73
N SER A 27 -12.28 -10.08 4.93
CA SER A 27 -12.42 -9.29 6.13
C SER A 27 -11.96 -7.87 5.80
N PHE A 28 -12.89 -6.93 5.68
CA PHE A 28 -12.58 -5.53 5.45
C PHE A 28 -12.00 -4.99 6.76
N PHE A 29 -10.72 -4.59 6.72
CA PHE A 29 -9.87 -4.44 7.91
C PHE A 29 -10.11 -3.15 8.71
N TRP A 30 -10.75 -2.15 8.10
CA TRP A 30 -10.57 -0.75 8.46
C TRP A 30 -11.78 0.01 9.04
N PRO A 31 -13.05 -0.46 9.02
CA PRO A 31 -14.18 0.43 9.28
C PRO A 31 -14.43 0.72 10.75
N THR A 32 -13.55 0.28 11.67
CA THR A 32 -13.71 0.63 13.09
C THR A 32 -12.83 1.82 13.44
N ASN A 33 -13.49 2.95 13.73
CA ASN A 33 -12.92 4.20 14.26
C ASN A 33 -11.94 3.98 15.43
N ARG A 34 -12.02 2.83 16.11
CA ARG A 34 -11.11 2.41 17.20
C ARG A 34 -9.65 2.22 16.78
N ASN A 35 -9.39 1.94 15.51
CA ASN A 35 -8.01 1.76 15.02
C ASN A 35 -7.46 3.05 14.40
N LEU A 36 -8.30 4.09 14.25
CA LEU A 36 -7.91 5.35 13.62
C LEU A 36 -7.02 6.15 14.58
N ILE A 37 -5.86 6.56 14.10
CA ILE A 37 -4.94 7.44 14.82
C ILE A 37 -5.21 8.89 14.44
N TYR A 38 -5.24 9.15 13.14
CA TYR A 38 -5.37 10.48 12.57
C TYR A 38 -5.95 10.39 11.16
N ASN A 39 -6.74 11.38 10.77
CA ASN A 39 -7.17 11.56 9.40
C ASN A 39 -7.24 13.04 9.00
N SER A 40 -7.13 13.25 7.70
CA SER A 40 -7.45 14.47 6.98
C SER A 40 -8.40 14.12 5.82
N GLU A 41 -8.69 15.10 4.96
CA GLU A 41 -9.50 14.87 3.75
C GLU A 41 -8.87 13.82 2.82
N GLU A 42 -7.55 13.82 2.70
CA GLU A 42 -6.79 13.04 1.73
C GLU A 42 -6.02 11.86 2.34
N ILE A 43 -5.82 11.84 3.66
CA ILE A 43 -4.95 10.86 4.32
C ILE A 43 -5.62 10.28 5.57
N ALA A 44 -5.44 9.00 5.79
CA ALA A 44 -5.87 8.30 6.99
C ALA A 44 -4.76 7.39 7.50
N TYR A 45 -4.60 7.37 8.82
CA TYR A 45 -3.63 6.55 9.53
C TYR A 45 -4.33 5.66 10.54
N PHE A 46 -4.07 4.36 10.45
CA PHE A 46 -4.61 3.37 11.37
C PHE A 46 -3.48 2.59 12.06
N HIS A 47 -3.70 2.17 13.30
CA HIS A 47 -2.84 1.17 13.94
C HIS A 47 -3.48 -0.22 13.82
N ILE A 48 -2.68 -1.24 13.53
CA ILE A 48 -3.15 -2.63 13.55
C ILE A 48 -2.19 -3.54 14.29
N SER A 49 -2.74 -4.62 14.84
CA SER A 49 -1.91 -5.68 15.41
C SER A 49 -1.21 -6.47 14.30
N PRO A 50 0.07 -6.82 14.45
CA PRO A 50 0.82 -7.64 13.51
C PRO A 50 0.15 -8.96 13.15
N SER A 51 -0.54 -9.59 14.11
CA SER A 51 -1.27 -10.85 13.92
C SER A 51 -2.41 -10.77 12.90
N LYS A 52 -2.85 -9.56 12.55
CA LYS A 52 -3.84 -9.39 11.48
C LYS A 52 -3.19 -9.31 10.08
N VAL A 53 -1.86 -9.24 9.97
CA VAL A 53 -1.18 -9.25 8.67
C VAL A 53 -0.74 -10.67 8.32
N ASP A 54 -1.19 -11.17 7.17
CA ASP A 54 -0.82 -12.50 6.70
C ASP A 54 0.70 -12.64 6.58
N LEU A 55 1.21 -13.78 7.08
CA LEU A 55 2.63 -14.15 7.11
C LEU A 55 3.52 -13.30 8.02
N PHE A 56 2.98 -12.33 8.78
CA PHE A 56 3.80 -11.44 9.60
C PHE A 56 4.65 -12.22 10.61
N GLU A 57 4.02 -13.07 11.42
CA GLU A 57 4.71 -13.86 12.46
C GLU A 57 5.70 -14.88 11.89
N THR A 58 5.57 -15.24 10.61
CA THR A 58 6.50 -16.13 9.92
C THR A 58 7.73 -15.39 9.40
N LEU A 59 7.56 -14.14 9.00
CA LEU A 59 8.59 -13.36 8.30
C LEU A 59 9.36 -12.41 9.22
N ILE A 60 8.75 -12.01 10.34
CA ILE A 60 9.26 -10.98 11.23
C ILE A 60 9.33 -11.55 12.64
N ALA A 61 10.47 -11.33 13.31
CA ALA A 61 10.68 -11.83 14.66
C ALA A 61 9.72 -11.14 15.65
N PRO A 62 9.18 -11.87 16.64
CA PRO A 62 8.33 -11.28 17.66
C PRO A 62 9.14 -10.34 18.56
N GLY A 63 8.61 -9.16 18.83
CA GLY A 63 9.24 -8.17 19.69
C GLY A 63 8.57 -6.79 19.56
N PRO A 64 8.91 -5.83 20.43
CA PRO A 64 8.47 -4.45 20.28
C PRO A 64 9.13 -3.84 19.03
N PHE A 65 8.35 -3.05 18.30
CA PHE A 65 8.85 -2.26 17.18
C PHE A 65 9.54 -0.99 17.67
N THR A 66 10.70 -0.71 17.09
CA THR A 66 11.42 0.55 17.31
C THR A 66 11.03 1.53 16.22
N HIS A 67 9.82 2.08 16.33
CA HIS A 67 9.28 3.00 15.33
C HIS A 67 10.18 4.24 15.13
N PRO A 68 10.34 4.74 13.90
CA PRO A 68 11.20 5.88 13.58
C PRO A 68 10.62 7.23 14.02
N THR A 69 10.42 7.43 15.32
CA THR A 69 9.79 8.64 15.91
C THR A 69 10.70 9.87 15.93
N GLN A 70 12.00 9.67 15.69
CA GLN A 70 13.04 10.71 15.68
C GLN A 70 13.17 11.41 14.33
N LEU A 71 12.59 10.84 13.26
CA LEU A 71 12.71 11.41 11.92
C LEU A 71 11.92 12.72 11.80
N THR A 72 12.57 13.74 11.21
CA THR A 72 11.92 15.02 10.91
C THR A 72 11.04 14.90 9.65
N PRO A 73 10.10 15.85 9.42
CA PRO A 73 9.34 15.91 8.17
C PRO A 73 10.23 15.90 6.92
N GLU A 74 11.36 16.60 6.95
CA GLU A 74 12.31 16.67 5.84
C GLU A 74 12.92 15.29 5.56
N GLN A 75 13.29 14.54 6.60
CA GLN A 75 13.81 13.18 6.43
C GLN A 75 12.75 12.23 5.85
N TRP A 76 11.48 12.38 6.24
CA TRP A 76 10.39 11.62 5.62
C TRP A 76 10.20 11.98 4.14
N LYS A 77 10.31 13.27 3.82
CA LYS A 77 10.29 13.75 2.43
C LYS A 77 11.45 13.17 1.62
N ASP A 78 12.63 13.07 2.22
CA ASP A 78 13.83 12.46 1.61
C ASP A 78 13.65 10.96 1.33
N LEU A 79 13.09 10.21 2.29
CA LEU A 79 12.83 8.77 2.15
C LEU A 79 11.78 8.45 1.08
N LEU A 80 10.64 9.15 1.13
CA LEU A 80 9.47 8.80 0.30
C LEU A 80 9.46 9.53 -1.04
N GLY A 81 10.06 10.71 -1.12
CA GLY A 81 9.88 11.62 -2.25
C GLY A 81 10.59 11.19 -3.54
N ASN A 82 11.56 10.27 -3.47
CA ASN A 82 12.21 9.73 -4.66
C ASN A 82 11.72 8.32 -5.05
N LEU A 83 10.79 7.74 -4.29
CA LEU A 83 10.23 6.44 -4.62
C LEU A 83 9.42 6.55 -5.91
N LYS A 84 9.83 5.81 -6.93
CA LYS A 84 9.06 5.66 -8.16
C LYS A 84 8.40 4.30 -8.21
N TYR A 85 7.23 4.23 -8.80
CA TYR A 85 6.57 2.98 -9.10
C TYR A 85 6.51 2.76 -10.60
N ILE A 86 6.49 1.49 -10.98
CA ILE A 86 6.29 1.00 -12.32
C ILE A 86 4.92 0.34 -12.35
N LYS A 87 4.08 0.72 -13.31
CA LYS A 87 2.78 0.12 -13.59
C LYS A 87 2.83 -0.54 -14.97
N LYS A 88 2.55 -1.84 -15.00
CA LYS A 88 2.43 -2.63 -16.21
C LYS A 88 1.07 -2.34 -16.86
N SER A 89 1.09 -2.01 -18.13
CA SER A 89 -0.09 -1.82 -18.96
C SER A 89 0.03 -2.64 -20.24
N SER A 90 -1.08 -2.79 -20.98
CA SER A 90 -1.07 -3.45 -22.29
C SER A 90 -0.22 -2.73 -23.34
N LEU A 91 0.13 -1.45 -23.11
CA LEU A 91 0.90 -0.61 -24.04
C LEU A 91 2.36 -0.43 -23.61
N GLY A 92 2.80 -1.09 -22.54
CA GLY A 92 4.14 -0.96 -21.98
C GLY A 92 4.13 -0.60 -20.50
N PHE A 93 5.26 -0.06 -20.02
CA PHE A 93 5.46 0.28 -18.63
C PHE A 93 5.28 1.77 -18.42
N PHE A 94 4.60 2.09 -17.34
CA PHE A 94 4.42 3.45 -16.90
C PHE A 94 5.24 3.67 -15.63
N THR A 95 6.08 4.70 -15.60
CA THR A 95 6.87 5.05 -14.41
C THR A 95 6.52 6.44 -13.91
N ASP A 96 6.23 6.55 -12.61
CA ASP A 96 5.90 7.80 -11.94
C ASP A 96 6.28 7.77 -10.46
N TYR A 97 6.15 8.89 -9.75
CA TYR A 97 6.39 8.96 -8.32
C TYR A 97 5.28 8.28 -7.52
N THR A 98 5.65 7.60 -6.44
CA THR A 98 4.72 6.84 -5.59
C THR A 98 3.76 7.75 -4.85
N PHE A 99 4.25 8.92 -4.42
CA PHE A 99 3.48 9.98 -3.78
C PHE A 99 3.72 11.29 -4.52
N SER A 100 2.67 12.06 -4.76
CA SER A 100 2.77 13.38 -5.40
C SER A 100 3.28 14.46 -4.47
N ASP A 101 3.69 15.63 -4.98
CA ASP A 101 4.35 16.65 -4.14
C ASP A 101 3.45 17.14 -2.99
N GLY A 102 2.18 17.49 -3.28
CA GLY A 102 1.23 17.90 -2.23
C GLY A 102 0.87 16.76 -1.27
N GLU A 103 0.65 15.55 -1.81
CA GLU A 103 0.42 14.34 -1.03
C GLU A 103 1.60 14.06 -0.07
N LEU A 104 2.83 14.15 -0.58
CA LEU A 104 4.07 13.92 0.15
C LEU A 104 4.28 14.96 1.25
N GLU A 105 3.95 16.23 1.00
CA GLU A 105 4.05 17.28 2.01
C GLU A 105 3.10 17.04 3.19
N ASN A 106 1.86 16.63 2.90
CA ASN A 106 0.90 16.26 3.93
C ASN A 106 1.38 15.01 4.70
N ILE A 107 1.84 13.96 4.00
CA ILE A 107 2.38 12.75 4.63
C ILE A 107 3.58 13.09 5.53
N ALA A 108 4.58 13.80 5.01
CA ALA A 108 5.81 14.14 5.72
C ALA A 108 5.56 14.99 6.97
N ARG A 109 4.59 15.92 6.90
CA ARG A 109 4.17 16.73 8.05
C ARG A 109 3.53 15.87 9.14
N ASP A 110 2.66 14.94 8.77
CA ASP A 110 1.79 14.23 9.71
C ASP A 110 2.49 12.99 10.32
N LEU A 111 3.35 12.30 9.56
CA LEU A 111 3.96 11.03 9.98
C LEU A 111 4.69 11.08 11.33
N PRO A 112 5.54 12.09 11.63
CA PRO A 112 6.26 12.15 12.90
C PRO A 112 5.33 12.18 14.12
N TYR A 113 4.18 12.85 14.01
CA TYR A 113 3.20 12.92 15.09
C TYR A 113 2.44 11.61 15.24
N VAL A 114 2.02 11.02 14.12
CA VAL A 114 1.32 9.74 14.07
C VAL A 114 2.17 8.62 14.66
N LEU A 115 3.45 8.53 14.26
CA LEU A 115 4.37 7.51 14.77
C LEU A 115 4.67 7.65 16.26
N LYS A 116 4.68 8.87 16.81
CA LYS A 116 4.83 9.09 18.27
C LYS A 116 3.64 8.57 19.06
N SER A 117 2.45 8.54 18.45
CA SER A 117 1.24 8.01 19.08
C SER A 117 0.99 6.51 18.81
N LEU A 118 1.81 5.89 17.96
CA LEU A 118 1.70 4.48 17.60
C LEU A 118 2.29 3.61 18.72
N PRO A 119 1.52 2.66 19.27
CA PRO A 119 2.06 1.73 20.26
C PRO A 119 3.16 0.83 19.67
N GLU A 120 4.13 0.46 20.50
CA GLU A 120 5.31 -0.35 20.10
C GLU A 120 4.93 -1.77 19.65
N ASP A 121 3.75 -2.28 19.99
CA ASP A 121 3.24 -3.60 19.56
C ASP A 121 2.35 -3.52 18.31
N LYS A 122 2.21 -2.34 17.69
CA LYS A 122 1.36 -2.10 16.53
C LYS A 122 2.18 -1.64 15.33
N ILE A 123 1.64 -1.89 14.15
CA ILE A 123 2.15 -1.34 12.89
C ILE A 123 1.21 -0.26 12.37
N LEU A 124 1.78 0.69 11.63
CA LEU A 124 1.04 1.77 11.02
C LEU A 124 0.50 1.35 9.66
N VAL A 125 -0.71 1.79 9.35
CA VAL A 125 -1.29 1.70 8.02
C VAL A 125 -1.57 3.11 7.54
N LEU A 126 -0.95 3.47 6.42
CA LEU A 126 -1.17 4.69 5.69
C LEU A 126 -2.11 4.40 4.52
N ILE A 127 -3.19 5.18 4.42
CA ILE A 127 -4.07 5.22 3.26
C ILE A 127 -4.13 6.68 2.80
N SER A 128 -3.75 6.95 1.56
CA SER A 128 -3.89 8.25 0.94
C SER A 128 -4.77 8.16 -0.31
N LYS A 129 -5.51 9.23 -0.58
CA LYS A 129 -6.13 9.51 -1.87
C LYS A 129 -5.67 10.89 -2.31
N TYR A 130 -5.33 11.04 -3.59
CA TYR A 130 -4.87 12.33 -4.10
C TYR A 130 -5.19 12.47 -5.59
N ASP A 131 -5.57 13.68 -6.01
CA ASP A 131 -5.74 14.01 -7.43
C ASP A 131 -4.50 14.74 -7.95
N ASP A 132 -3.67 14.02 -8.70
CA ASP A 132 -2.43 14.54 -9.29
C ASP A 132 -2.67 15.56 -10.39
N VAL A 133 -3.81 15.48 -11.09
CA VAL A 133 -4.08 16.24 -12.32
C VAL A 133 -4.92 17.48 -12.01
N GLN A 134 -5.70 17.46 -10.93
CA GLN A 134 -6.54 18.58 -10.46
C GLN A 134 -7.44 19.13 -11.57
N SER A 135 -8.07 18.22 -12.32
CA SER A 135 -8.99 18.50 -13.42
C SER A 135 -10.42 18.12 -13.04
N VAL A 136 -11.41 18.70 -13.72
CA VAL A 136 -12.85 18.41 -13.47
C VAL A 136 -13.19 16.93 -13.69
N ILE A 137 -12.43 16.27 -14.57
CA ILE A 137 -12.64 14.87 -14.95
C ILE A 137 -11.60 13.92 -14.37
N SER A 138 -10.58 14.41 -13.65
CA SER A 138 -9.63 13.50 -13.00
C SER A 138 -10.29 12.80 -11.83
N LEU A 139 -9.78 11.60 -11.58
CA LEU A 139 -10.20 10.75 -10.49
C LEU A 139 -9.06 10.70 -9.49
N GLU A 140 -9.42 10.67 -8.21
CA GLU A 140 -8.45 10.51 -7.14
C GLU A 140 -7.78 9.14 -7.25
N GLU A 141 -6.48 9.08 -6.99
CA GLU A 141 -5.71 7.87 -6.99
C GLU A 141 -5.38 7.48 -5.54
N ARG A 142 -5.66 6.23 -5.16
CA ARG A 142 -5.45 5.70 -3.81
C ARG A 142 -4.12 4.96 -3.69
N THR A 143 -3.34 5.30 -2.68
CA THR A 143 -2.11 4.60 -2.29
C THR A 143 -2.24 4.08 -0.85
N THR A 144 -1.74 2.87 -0.60
CA THR A 144 -1.85 2.21 0.71
C THR A 144 -0.52 1.60 1.09
N ALA A 145 -0.09 1.76 2.34
CA ALA A 145 1.16 1.18 2.82
C ALA A 145 1.09 0.76 4.30
N LEU A 146 1.87 -0.27 4.64
CA LEU A 146 2.23 -0.61 6.02
C LEU A 146 3.57 0.02 6.36
N ILE A 147 3.72 0.57 7.56
CA ILE A 147 4.97 1.15 8.07
C ILE A 147 5.25 0.62 9.47
N TRP A 148 6.47 0.13 9.70
CA TRP A 148 6.96 -0.18 11.04
C TRP A 148 8.48 -0.07 11.11
N GLY A 149 8.99 0.24 12.30
CA GLY A 149 10.42 0.27 12.58
C GLY A 149 10.91 -1.02 13.23
N GLU A 150 12.11 -1.43 12.84
CA GLU A 150 12.96 -2.38 13.55
C GLU A 150 14.30 -1.69 13.87
N LYS A 151 15.19 -2.35 14.62
CA LYS A 151 16.35 -1.71 15.27
C LYS A 151 17.21 -0.87 14.32
N ASP A 152 17.43 -1.36 13.11
CA ASP A 152 18.33 -0.82 12.09
C ASP A 152 17.63 -0.52 10.75
N LYS A 153 16.31 -0.71 10.70
CA LYS A 153 15.57 -0.61 9.44
C LYS A 153 14.15 -0.11 9.60
N ILE A 154 13.69 0.60 8.58
CA ILE A 154 12.32 1.05 8.43
C ILE A 154 11.71 0.24 7.30
N ASN A 155 10.65 -0.49 7.63
CA ASN A 155 9.93 -1.29 6.67
C ASN A 155 8.74 -0.50 6.13
N LEU A 156 8.61 -0.49 4.80
CA LEU A 156 7.50 0.12 4.08
C LEU A 156 6.95 -0.87 3.07
N VAL A 157 5.73 -1.37 3.29
CA VAL A 157 5.09 -2.35 2.39
C VAL A 157 3.89 -1.75 1.70
N PHE A 158 3.99 -1.57 0.39
CA PHE A 158 2.91 -1.06 -0.42
C PHE A 158 1.85 -2.13 -0.71
N GLY A 159 0.58 -1.76 -0.54
CA GLY A 159 -0.56 -2.49 -1.07
C GLY A 159 -0.85 -2.04 -2.50
N LYS A 160 -1.85 -1.18 -2.66
CA LYS A 160 -2.13 -0.47 -3.90
C LYS A 160 -1.29 0.80 -3.99
N ILE A 161 -0.81 1.10 -5.18
CA ILE A 161 -0.04 2.33 -5.49
C ILE A 161 -0.80 3.04 -6.61
N LYS A 162 -1.17 4.31 -6.37
CA LYS A 162 -1.86 5.18 -7.33
C LYS A 162 -3.00 4.47 -8.07
N ARG A 163 -3.85 3.76 -7.31
CA ARG A 163 -5.00 3.05 -7.85
C ARG A 163 -6.18 4.01 -7.93
N GLU A 164 -6.56 4.35 -9.14
CA GLU A 164 -7.74 5.15 -9.46
C GLU A 164 -9.01 4.70 -8.71
N ILE A 165 -9.69 5.66 -8.08
CA ILE A 165 -11.01 5.52 -7.49
C ILE A 165 -12.04 5.88 -8.57
N VAL A 166 -12.51 4.86 -9.28
CA VAL A 166 -13.40 5.03 -10.45
C VAL A 166 -14.75 5.67 -10.08
N ASP A 167 -15.27 5.33 -8.91
CA ASP A 167 -16.52 5.89 -8.41
C ASP A 167 -16.24 7.12 -7.54
N LYS A 168 -16.59 8.31 -8.03
CA LYS A 168 -16.42 9.57 -7.29
C LYS A 168 -17.09 9.56 -5.91
N SER A 169 -18.20 8.83 -5.74
CA SER A 169 -18.87 8.74 -4.44
C SER A 169 -18.02 8.02 -3.39
N VAL A 170 -17.20 7.04 -3.80
CA VAL A 170 -16.24 6.37 -2.93
C VAL A 170 -15.17 7.34 -2.45
N GLY A 171 -14.67 8.22 -3.34
CA GLY A 171 -13.66 9.23 -2.99
C GLY A 171 -14.17 10.28 -1.99
N LEU A 172 -15.47 10.58 -2.02
CA LEU A 172 -16.09 11.57 -1.13
C LEU A 172 -16.43 11.01 0.27
N ASP A 173 -16.59 9.69 0.41
CA ASP A 173 -16.96 9.06 1.67
C ASP A 173 -15.73 8.42 2.34
N PHE A 174 -15.38 8.95 3.52
CA PHE A 174 -14.26 8.46 4.33
C PHE A 174 -14.30 6.96 4.56
N ALA A 175 -15.46 6.40 4.91
CA ALA A 175 -15.59 4.99 5.20
C ALA A 175 -15.35 4.13 3.95
N LEU A 176 -15.69 4.64 2.75
CA LEU A 176 -15.55 3.90 1.51
C LEU A 176 -14.12 3.95 0.95
N TRP A 177 -13.49 5.12 0.89
CA TRP A 177 -12.12 5.19 0.35
C TRP A 177 -11.07 4.63 1.32
N THR A 178 -11.34 4.60 2.62
CA THR A 178 -10.47 3.89 3.59
C THR A 178 -10.75 2.40 3.66
N ASP A 179 -11.83 1.92 3.04
CA ASP A 179 -12.09 0.50 2.94
C ASP A 179 -11.17 -0.15 1.89
N ILE A 180 -10.05 -0.69 2.37
CA ILE A 180 -9.03 -1.35 1.54
C ILE A 180 -8.93 -2.85 1.88
N LYS A 181 -8.50 -3.64 0.90
CA LYS A 181 -8.12 -5.04 1.15
C LYS A 181 -6.86 -5.08 2.02
N ALA A 182 -6.69 -6.18 2.77
CA ALA A 182 -5.48 -6.41 3.55
C ALA A 182 -4.22 -6.30 2.68
N ILE A 183 -3.19 -5.64 3.21
CA ILE A 183 -1.89 -5.53 2.56
C ILE A 183 -1.11 -6.81 2.85
N SER A 184 -0.79 -7.56 1.79
CA SER A 184 -0.07 -8.82 1.88
C SER A 184 1.44 -8.61 1.94
N LEU A 185 2.13 -9.34 2.82
CA LEU A 185 3.59 -9.42 2.84
C LEU A 185 4.17 -10.37 1.80
N ALA A 186 3.37 -11.32 1.29
CA ALA A 186 3.77 -12.16 0.17
C ALA A 186 3.99 -11.34 -1.10
N HIS A 187 4.78 -11.88 -2.03
CA HIS A 187 4.88 -11.32 -3.37
C HIS A 187 3.51 -11.39 -4.07
N VAL A 188 2.91 -10.24 -4.33
CA VAL A 188 1.64 -10.12 -5.07
C VAL A 188 1.86 -9.20 -6.26
N SER A 189 1.64 -9.72 -7.46
CA SER A 189 1.63 -8.91 -8.68
C SER A 189 0.21 -8.44 -8.98
N ASP A 190 -0.04 -7.14 -8.83
CA ASP A 190 -1.26 -6.48 -9.30
C ASP A 190 -0.98 -5.48 -10.41
N GLY A 191 0.16 -5.67 -11.10
CA GLY A 191 0.66 -4.80 -12.14
C GLY A 191 1.44 -3.60 -11.64
N THR A 192 1.59 -3.35 -10.32
CA THR A 192 2.47 -2.29 -9.82
C THR A 192 3.64 -2.82 -9.00
N GLU A 193 4.80 -2.17 -9.12
CA GLU A 193 6.05 -2.52 -8.42
C GLU A 193 6.81 -1.21 -8.11
N ILE A 194 7.61 -1.15 -7.04
CA ILE A 194 8.52 -0.01 -6.85
C ILE A 194 9.74 -0.19 -7.77
N ALA A 195 10.10 0.89 -8.45
CA ALA A 195 11.25 0.95 -9.34
C ALA A 195 12.55 0.82 -8.53
N ASP A 196 13.47 0.00 -9.02
CA ASP A 196 14.81 -0.07 -8.47
C ASP A 196 15.62 1.14 -8.93
N ASN A 197 15.98 2.01 -7.99
CA ASN A 197 16.84 3.17 -8.24
C ASN A 197 18.24 2.98 -7.62
N GLY A 198 18.58 1.77 -7.17
CA GLY A 198 19.84 1.43 -6.50
C GLY A 198 20.02 2.02 -5.10
N THR A 199 19.08 2.83 -4.61
CA THR A 199 19.16 3.48 -3.29
C THR A 199 18.34 2.73 -2.24
N VAL A 200 17.26 2.07 -2.66
CA VAL A 200 16.36 1.33 -1.78
C VAL A 200 16.63 -0.17 -1.83
N GLN A 201 16.44 -0.85 -0.70
CA GLN A 201 16.53 -2.30 -0.61
C GLN A 201 15.12 -2.90 -0.63
N PHE A 202 15.02 -4.16 -1.07
CA PHE A 202 13.75 -4.88 -1.13
C PHE A 202 13.82 -6.16 -0.32
N GLN A 203 12.76 -6.47 0.42
CA GLN A 203 12.69 -7.71 1.17
C GLN A 203 12.53 -8.91 0.24
N THR A 204 13.28 -9.99 0.51
CA THR A 204 13.05 -11.28 -0.14
C THR A 204 12.07 -12.12 0.68
N VAL A 205 11.03 -12.63 0.03
CA VAL A 205 10.03 -13.51 0.64
C VAL A 205 9.99 -14.82 -0.14
N ARG A 206 10.32 -15.94 0.51
CA ARG A 206 10.41 -17.27 -0.14
C ARG A 206 11.29 -17.27 -1.40
N ASN A 207 12.46 -16.64 -1.32
CA ASN A 207 13.42 -16.47 -2.43
C ASN A 207 12.93 -15.64 -3.62
N ILE A 208 11.82 -14.91 -3.47
CA ILE A 208 11.33 -13.97 -4.47
C ILE A 208 11.48 -12.55 -3.92
N LEU A 209 12.09 -11.67 -4.69
CA LEU A 209 12.24 -10.26 -4.32
C LEU A 209 10.87 -9.58 -4.33
N ASN A 210 10.42 -9.07 -3.19
CA ASN A 210 9.16 -8.34 -3.09
C ASN A 210 9.40 -6.86 -3.37
N ARG A 211 9.20 -6.46 -4.64
CA ARG A 211 9.33 -5.07 -5.11
C ARG A 211 8.31 -4.09 -4.51
N LYS A 212 7.41 -4.52 -3.62
CA LYS A 212 6.54 -3.63 -2.85
C LYS A 212 6.95 -3.47 -1.40
N TRP A 213 7.88 -4.29 -0.91
CA TRP A 213 8.42 -4.21 0.43
C TRP A 213 9.77 -3.53 0.38
N VAL A 214 9.73 -2.21 0.58
CA VAL A 214 10.90 -1.34 0.63
C VAL A 214 11.48 -1.36 2.05
N ILE A 215 12.81 -1.42 2.12
CA ILE A 215 13.58 -1.34 3.36
C ILE A 215 14.49 -0.12 3.26
N PHE A 216 14.37 0.78 4.23
CA PHE A 216 15.32 1.87 4.44
C PHE A 216 16.24 1.52 5.61
N ASN A 217 17.54 1.70 5.43
CA ASN A 217 18.51 1.55 6.51
C ASN A 217 18.53 2.81 7.37
N SER A 218 18.22 2.69 8.67
CA SER A 218 18.18 3.83 9.59
C SER A 218 19.56 4.43 9.88
N GLU A 219 20.64 3.68 9.65
CA GLU A 219 22.02 4.17 9.82
C GLU A 219 22.52 4.96 8.60
N GLN A 220 21.86 4.81 7.45
CA GLN A 220 22.28 5.39 6.17
C GLN A 220 21.25 6.39 5.63
N LEU A 221 20.58 7.12 6.51
CA LEU A 221 19.51 8.05 6.10
C LEU A 221 20.01 9.14 5.15
N ASP A 222 21.26 9.58 5.28
CA ASP A 222 21.87 10.63 4.46
C ASP A 222 22.00 10.28 2.97
N GLN A 223 21.89 9.00 2.61
CA GLN A 223 21.89 8.55 1.20
C GLN A 223 20.58 8.87 0.49
N TYR A 224 19.50 9.03 1.24
CA TYR A 224 18.21 9.43 0.72
C TYR A 224 18.16 10.97 0.75
N LYS A 225 18.16 11.60 -0.42
CA LYS A 225 18.02 13.05 -0.54
C LYS A 225 16.96 13.38 -1.56
N PHE A 226 15.91 14.07 -1.13
CA PHE A 226 14.83 14.51 -2.00
C PHE A 226 15.39 15.36 -3.14
N LYS A 227 15.04 15.00 -4.37
CA LYS A 227 15.36 15.79 -5.55
C LYS A 227 14.11 16.58 -5.94
N PRO A 228 14.13 17.93 -5.85
CA PRO A 228 13.01 18.75 -6.28
C PRO A 228 12.54 18.35 -7.68
N ARG A 229 11.24 18.05 -7.79
CA ARG A 229 10.65 17.56 -9.03
C ARG A 229 10.35 18.74 -9.95
N LYS A 230 10.47 18.53 -11.26
CA LYS A 230 9.97 19.51 -12.22
C LYS A 230 8.44 19.42 -12.24
N ARG A 231 7.76 20.55 -12.08
CA ARG A 231 6.28 20.69 -12.01
C ARG A 231 5.51 19.98 -13.15
N ASN A 232 6.17 19.66 -14.26
CA ASN A 232 5.62 19.00 -15.45
C ASN A 232 6.52 17.83 -15.94
N GLU A 233 7.10 17.03 -15.05
CA GLU A 233 7.72 15.77 -15.48
C GLU A 233 6.63 14.86 -16.06
N THR A 234 6.49 14.87 -17.38
CA THR A 234 5.48 14.07 -18.07
C THR A 234 5.67 12.60 -17.71
N ARG A 235 4.58 12.00 -17.24
CA ARG A 235 4.33 10.56 -17.17
C ARG A 235 5.07 9.83 -18.31
N LYS A 236 6.14 9.09 -17.97
CA LYS A 236 6.95 8.40 -18.98
C LYS A 236 6.37 7.02 -19.26
N LEU A 237 5.91 6.82 -20.50
CA LEU A 237 5.68 5.49 -21.05
C LEU A 237 7.02 5.00 -21.60
N THR A 238 7.44 3.84 -21.12
CA THR A 238 8.71 3.19 -21.47
C THR A 238 8.43 1.79 -22.00
N ASP A 239 9.15 1.38 -23.03
CA ASP A 239 9.09 0.02 -23.59
C ASP A 239 9.81 -0.99 -22.66
N GLU A 240 9.67 -2.31 -22.89
CA GLU A 240 10.37 -3.35 -22.12
C GLU A 240 11.88 -3.11 -22.04
N ASN A 241 12.48 -2.59 -23.12
CA ASN A 241 13.92 -2.32 -23.24
C ASN A 241 14.40 -1.14 -22.37
N ASP A 242 13.49 -0.29 -21.90
CA ASP A 242 13.79 0.90 -21.09
C ASP A 242 13.55 0.65 -19.58
N ARG A 243 13.31 -0.60 -19.18
CA ARG A 243 13.06 -0.96 -17.78
C ARG A 243 14.29 -0.63 -16.92
N PRO A 244 14.16 0.19 -15.86
CA PRO A 244 15.24 0.40 -14.91
C PRO A 244 15.58 -0.92 -14.20
N GLY A 245 16.83 -1.37 -14.33
CA GLY A 245 17.35 -2.57 -13.66
C GLY A 245 17.08 -3.90 -14.37
N GLY A 246 16.99 -3.88 -15.72
CA GLY A 246 17.14 -5.08 -16.55
C GLY A 246 18.57 -5.62 -16.55
#